data_AF-A0AAU8BPU0-F1
#
_entry.id   AF-A0AAU8BPU0-F1
#
_cell.length_a   1.000
_cell.length_b   1.000
_cell.length_c   1.000
_cell.angle_alpha   90.00
_cell.angle_beta   90.00
_cell.angle_gamma   90.00
#
_symmetry.space_group_name_H-M   'P 1'
#
loop_
_entity.id
_entity.type
_entity.pdbx_description
1 polymer ?
#
loop_
_entity_poly.entity_id
_entity_poly.type
_entity_poly.pdbx_seq_one_letter_code
_entity_poly.pdbx_strand_id
1 'polypeptide(L)'
;MAQSLQFEKFVDLEFDLAECPRWDWRTESWMWVNICEGELWRHKNGVSEKREFGDKLGCFALHGEQGFVVALKSGMYHIKDWDAEMTSLAPLVSEFPRMRYNDGRGAPGGRFIAGTRNGAKEGDQGQFHQLHLDGTIEALPMFAWTCNGLAFSPDGQWLYWADTGSSKVFKHSFDASTGQYGEQQLHCDLTDYNGRPDGASVDVDGNYWVAMYAGQSIVKIAPNGEVLEVIDVPSENPTMVGFGGEEMRDLIVTSAEGSNEKGKLLIAKNVAQGLKEELVKVVIS
;
A
#
# COMPACT_ATOMS: atom_id res chain seq x y z
N MET A 1 11.88 -9.13 -26.53
CA MET A 1 10.60 -9.63 -25.99
C MET A 1 10.77 -9.67 -24.49
N ALA A 2 10.02 -8.86 -23.74
CA ALA A 2 10.08 -8.90 -22.29
C ALA A 2 9.64 -10.29 -21.81
N GLN A 3 10.31 -10.81 -20.79
CA GLN A 3 10.03 -12.15 -20.29
C GLN A 3 8.75 -12.05 -19.45
N SER A 4 7.66 -12.69 -19.90
CA SER A 4 6.41 -12.71 -19.15
C SER A 4 6.64 -13.31 -17.77
N LEU A 5 6.28 -12.58 -16.71
CA LEU A 5 6.34 -13.11 -15.35
C LEU A 5 5.39 -14.31 -15.22
N GLN A 6 5.85 -15.33 -14.51
CA GLN A 6 5.03 -16.49 -14.16
C GLN A 6 4.43 -16.27 -12.78
N PHE A 7 3.12 -16.12 -12.72
CA PHE A 7 2.37 -15.98 -11.49
C PHE A 7 1.78 -17.31 -11.04
N GLU A 8 1.94 -17.62 -9.77
CA GLU A 8 1.34 -18.77 -9.09
C GLU A 8 0.42 -18.29 -7.97
N LYS A 9 -0.56 -19.13 -7.57
CA LYS A 9 -1.38 -18.85 -6.39
C LYS A 9 -0.48 -18.93 -5.15
N PHE A 10 -0.43 -17.85 -4.37
CA PHE A 10 0.44 -17.78 -3.18
C PHE A 10 -0.14 -18.54 -1.98
N VAL A 11 -1.44 -18.37 -1.72
CA VAL A 11 -2.18 -19.05 -0.65
C VAL A 11 -3.52 -19.53 -1.15
N ASP A 12 -4.01 -20.66 -0.64
CA ASP A 12 -5.33 -21.20 -0.97
C ASP A 12 -6.44 -20.51 -0.15
N LEU A 13 -6.52 -19.18 -0.28
CA LEU A 13 -7.50 -18.33 0.39
C LEU A 13 -8.10 -17.35 -0.62
N GLU A 14 -9.29 -16.84 -0.30
CA GLU A 14 -10.08 -15.94 -1.12
C GLU A 14 -10.47 -14.71 -0.31
N PHE A 15 -10.52 -13.55 -0.97
CA PHE A 15 -10.74 -12.26 -0.31
C PHE A 15 -11.70 -11.39 -1.12
N ASP A 16 -12.49 -10.57 -0.44
CA ASP A 16 -13.31 -9.55 -1.11
C ASP A 16 -12.45 -8.38 -1.59
N LEU A 17 -11.46 -7.98 -0.78
CA LEU A 17 -10.53 -6.91 -1.11
C LEU A 17 -9.21 -7.13 -0.35
N ALA A 18 -8.33 -7.95 -0.93
CA ALA A 18 -6.96 -8.09 -0.43
C ALA A 18 -6.13 -6.87 -0.84
N GLU A 19 -5.33 -6.34 0.08
CA GLU A 19 -4.56 -5.11 -0.11
C GLU A 19 -3.30 -5.09 0.75
N CYS A 20 -2.43 -4.09 0.57
CA CYS A 20 -1.24 -3.87 1.39
C CYS A 20 -0.33 -5.11 1.57
N PRO A 21 0.05 -5.85 0.51
CA PRO A 21 1.02 -6.94 0.64
C PRO A 21 2.39 -6.39 1.07
N ARG A 22 2.87 -6.85 2.22
CA ARG A 22 4.16 -6.44 2.80
C ARG A 22 4.94 -7.64 3.29
N TRP A 23 6.26 -7.55 3.20
CA TRP A 23 7.17 -8.49 3.83
C TRP A 23 7.68 -7.93 5.15
N ASP A 24 7.32 -8.58 6.26
CA ASP A 24 7.93 -8.33 7.54
C ASP A 24 9.28 -9.06 7.61
N TRP A 25 10.34 -8.34 7.24
CA TRP A 25 11.71 -8.85 7.26
C TRP A 25 12.23 -9.16 8.67
N ARG A 26 11.57 -8.70 9.74
CA ARG A 26 11.94 -9.01 11.13
C ARG A 26 11.52 -10.43 11.50
N THR A 27 10.38 -10.86 10.94
CA THR A 27 9.76 -12.16 11.26
C THR A 27 9.74 -13.13 10.10
N GLU A 28 10.24 -12.71 8.92
CA GLU A 28 10.23 -13.45 7.66
C GLU A 28 8.83 -13.95 7.32
N SER A 29 7.87 -13.02 7.28
CA SER A 29 6.48 -13.33 6.99
C SER A 29 5.86 -12.37 5.99
N TRP A 30 4.99 -12.91 5.13
CA TRP A 30 4.14 -12.11 4.27
C TRP A 30 2.92 -11.66 5.03
N MET A 31 2.51 -10.41 4.85
CA MET A 31 1.36 -9.82 5.50
C MET A 31 0.51 -9.06 4.49
N TRP A 32 -0.80 -9.01 4.70
CA TRP A 32 -1.73 -8.25 3.85
C TRP A 32 -3.01 -7.98 4.63
N VAL A 33 -3.83 -7.05 4.16
CA VAL A 33 -5.15 -6.78 4.74
C VAL A 33 -6.24 -7.37 3.88
N ASN A 34 -7.38 -7.69 4.50
CA ASN A 34 -8.65 -7.86 3.81
C ASN A 34 -9.58 -6.74 4.27
N ILE A 35 -9.67 -5.66 3.48
CA ILE A 35 -10.26 -4.39 3.94
C ILE A 35 -11.75 -4.52 4.27
N CYS A 36 -12.49 -5.29 3.47
CA CYS A 36 -13.94 -5.44 3.64
C CYS A 36 -14.30 -6.07 4.98
N GLU A 37 -13.53 -7.08 5.40
CA GLU A 37 -13.74 -7.85 6.63
C GLU A 37 -12.97 -7.28 7.83
N GLY A 38 -12.07 -6.31 7.61
CA GLY A 38 -11.30 -5.71 8.69
C GLY A 38 -10.28 -6.67 9.29
N GLU A 39 -9.54 -7.37 8.43
CA GLU A 39 -8.59 -8.40 8.83
C GLU A 39 -7.16 -8.01 8.45
N LEU A 40 -6.20 -8.29 9.34
CA LEU A 40 -4.78 -8.37 9.01
C LEU A 40 -4.38 -9.84 8.95
N TRP A 41 -3.80 -10.25 7.85
CA TRP A 41 -3.30 -11.60 7.63
C TRP A 41 -1.78 -11.65 7.74
N ARG A 42 -1.27 -12.79 8.22
CA ARG A 42 0.14 -13.14 8.25
C ARG A 42 0.31 -14.55 7.72
N HIS A 43 1.28 -14.75 6.83
CA HIS A 43 1.67 -16.05 6.31
C HIS A 43 3.15 -16.31 6.56
N LYS A 44 3.44 -17.42 7.25
CA LYS A 44 4.78 -17.85 7.59
C LYS A 44 4.88 -19.37 7.55
N ASN A 45 5.92 -19.90 6.91
CA ASN A 45 6.21 -21.34 6.87
C ASN A 45 5.01 -22.20 6.43
N GLY A 46 4.24 -21.74 5.44
CA GLY A 46 3.07 -22.45 4.93
C GLY A 46 1.81 -22.32 5.78
N VAL A 47 1.85 -21.56 6.88
CA VAL A 47 0.70 -21.34 7.78
C VAL A 47 0.22 -19.90 7.64
N SER A 48 -1.08 -19.73 7.40
CA SER A 48 -1.77 -18.44 7.42
C SER A 48 -2.55 -18.28 8.72
N GLU A 49 -2.46 -17.12 9.34
CA GLU A 49 -3.27 -16.68 10.46
C GLU A 49 -3.81 -15.27 10.21
N LYS A 50 -4.89 -14.91 10.91
CA LYS A 50 -5.51 -13.59 10.80
C LYS A 50 -5.81 -13.00 12.16
N ARG A 51 -5.84 -11.68 12.21
CA ARG A 51 -6.37 -10.88 13.31
C ARG A 51 -7.51 -10.01 12.80
N GLU A 52 -8.65 -10.06 13.49
CA GLU A 52 -9.85 -9.28 13.17
C GLU A 52 -9.90 -8.00 14.01
N PHE A 53 -10.37 -6.91 13.40
CA PHE A 53 -10.38 -5.58 14.01
C PHE A 53 -11.79 -5.05 14.31
N GLY A 54 -12.85 -5.70 13.80
CA GLY A 54 -14.24 -5.25 13.96
C GLY A 54 -14.56 -3.92 13.25
N ASP A 55 -13.63 -3.41 12.46
CA ASP A 55 -13.75 -2.19 11.65
C ASP A 55 -12.85 -2.32 10.41
N LYS A 56 -13.13 -1.55 9.36
CA LYS A 56 -12.41 -1.66 8.08
C LYS A 56 -10.97 -1.21 8.26
N LEU A 57 -10.04 -2.17 8.18
CA LEU A 57 -8.60 -1.94 8.16
C LEU A 57 -8.17 -1.57 6.75
N GLY A 58 -7.82 -0.30 6.51
CA GLY A 58 -7.35 0.16 5.21
C GLY A 58 -5.92 -0.28 4.94
N CYS A 59 -5.01 0.11 5.83
CA CYS A 59 -3.58 -0.14 5.67
C CYS A 59 -2.86 -0.28 7.00
N PHE A 60 -1.60 -0.69 6.94
CA PHE A 60 -0.73 -0.82 8.10
C PHE A 60 0.74 -0.58 7.71
N ALA A 61 1.56 -0.32 8.72
CA ALA A 61 3.01 -0.29 8.63
C ALA A 61 3.64 -0.99 9.84
N LEU A 62 4.85 -1.51 9.66
CA LEU A 62 5.60 -2.21 10.69
C LEU A 62 6.14 -1.20 11.72
N HIS A 63 6.14 -1.56 13.01
CA HIS A 63 6.67 -0.72 14.10
C HIS A 63 7.49 -1.54 15.08
N GLY A 64 8.64 -1.02 15.50
CA GLY A 64 9.51 -1.69 16.49
C GLY A 64 9.98 -3.07 16.04
N GLU A 65 10.12 -4.01 16.97
CA GLU A 65 10.59 -5.38 16.66
C GLU A 65 9.48 -6.28 16.10
N GLN A 66 8.23 -6.10 16.55
CA GLN A 66 7.13 -7.04 16.26
C GLN A 66 5.76 -6.36 16.08
N GLY A 67 5.70 -5.04 16.29
CA GLY A 67 4.45 -4.28 16.32
C GLY A 67 4.07 -3.67 14.97
N PHE A 68 2.97 -2.93 15.00
CA PHE A 68 2.31 -2.31 13.86
C PHE A 68 1.73 -0.95 14.22
N VAL A 69 1.66 -0.06 13.23
CA VAL A 69 0.69 1.04 13.20
C VAL A 69 -0.34 0.69 12.13
N VAL A 70 -1.62 0.75 12.49
CA VAL A 70 -2.75 0.38 11.63
C VAL A 70 -3.67 1.57 11.42
N ALA A 71 -4.26 1.69 10.23
CA ALA A 71 -5.20 2.74 9.88
C ALA A 71 -6.55 2.13 9.51
N LEU A 72 -7.54 2.32 10.39
CA LEU A 72 -8.89 1.81 10.27
C LEU A 72 -9.86 2.94 9.88
N LYS A 73 -11.08 2.61 9.49
CA LYS A 73 -12.13 3.62 9.28
C LYS A 73 -12.31 4.54 10.51
N SER A 74 -12.17 4.01 11.72
CA SER A 74 -12.28 4.75 12.98
C SER A 74 -11.08 5.65 13.32
N GLY A 75 -9.88 5.34 12.83
CA GLY A 75 -8.67 6.08 13.19
C GLY A 75 -7.37 5.30 13.00
N MET A 76 -6.28 5.88 13.47
CA MET A 76 -4.97 5.23 13.56
C MET A 76 -4.74 4.68 14.96
N TYR A 77 -4.15 3.49 15.01
CA TYR A 77 -3.88 2.77 16.25
C TYR A 77 -2.49 2.14 16.22
N HIS A 78 -1.89 2.00 17.39
CA HIS A 78 -0.68 1.22 17.59
C HIS A 78 -1.01 -0.14 18.17
N ILE A 79 -0.21 -1.12 17.78
CA ILE A 79 -0.25 -2.48 18.31
C ILE A 79 1.18 -2.90 18.58
N LYS A 80 1.48 -3.29 19.83
CA LYS A 80 2.86 -3.61 20.25
C LYS A 80 3.40 -4.91 19.62
N ASP A 81 2.53 -5.88 19.42
CA ASP A 81 2.81 -7.18 18.81
C ASP A 81 1.50 -7.81 18.29
N TRP A 82 1.55 -9.02 17.75
CA TRP A 82 0.40 -9.66 17.08
C TRP A 82 -0.84 -9.82 17.97
N ASP A 83 -0.68 -10.08 19.27
CA ASP A 83 -1.78 -10.39 20.19
C ASP A 83 -2.11 -9.21 21.12
N ALA A 84 -1.27 -8.16 21.15
CA ALA A 84 -1.47 -7.00 22.01
C ALA A 84 -2.75 -6.20 21.67
N GLU A 85 -3.35 -5.59 22.68
CA GLU A 85 -4.46 -4.65 22.52
C GLU A 85 -4.09 -3.43 21.67
N MET A 86 -5.10 -2.84 21.02
CA MET A 86 -4.92 -1.61 20.24
C MET A 86 -4.87 -0.39 21.14
N THR A 87 -3.86 0.46 20.95
CA THR A 87 -3.78 1.79 21.56
C THR A 87 -4.13 2.85 20.55
N SER A 88 -5.16 3.65 20.81
CA SER A 88 -5.59 4.73 19.92
C SER A 88 -4.52 5.80 19.82
N LEU A 89 -4.13 6.16 18.59
CA LEU A 89 -3.23 7.29 18.32
C LEU A 89 -4.04 8.53 17.97
N ALA A 90 -4.96 8.38 17.01
CA ALA A 90 -5.82 9.48 16.59
C ALA A 90 -7.08 8.97 15.89
N PRO A 91 -8.26 9.58 16.14
CA PRO A 91 -9.47 9.26 15.39
C PRO A 91 -9.38 9.83 13.96
N LEU A 92 -10.06 9.17 13.02
CA LEU A 92 -10.33 9.76 11.72
C LEU A 92 -11.54 10.70 11.83
N VAL A 93 -11.29 12.01 11.89
CA VAL A 93 -12.35 13.01 11.93
C VAL A 93 -12.70 13.42 10.50
N SER A 94 -13.93 13.15 10.09
CA SER A 94 -14.43 13.53 8.77
C SER A 94 -15.93 13.83 8.83
N GLU A 95 -16.37 14.81 8.04
CA GLU A 95 -17.79 15.09 7.84
C GLU A 95 -18.46 14.06 6.91
N PHE A 96 -17.67 13.26 6.17
CA PHE A 96 -18.17 12.26 5.24
C PHE A 96 -18.34 10.90 5.94
N PRO A 97 -19.57 10.38 6.15
CA PRO A 97 -19.82 9.18 6.97
C PRO A 97 -19.24 7.87 6.39
N ARG A 98 -18.88 7.88 5.11
CA ARG A 98 -18.27 6.75 4.40
C ARG A 98 -16.77 6.94 4.18
N MET A 99 -16.16 7.95 4.80
CA MET A 99 -14.71 8.11 4.81
C MET A 99 -14.06 6.94 5.56
N ARG A 100 -12.94 6.46 5.03
CA ARG A 100 -12.05 5.51 5.71
C ARG A 100 -10.62 5.69 5.20
N TYR A 101 -9.62 5.27 5.98
CA TYR A 101 -8.29 5.02 5.41
C TYR A 101 -8.36 3.92 4.34
N ASN A 102 -7.47 4.02 3.35
CA ASN A 102 -7.38 3.17 2.18
C ASN A 102 -5.98 2.57 2.04
N ASP A 103 -5.08 3.22 1.33
CA ASP A 103 -3.67 2.80 1.23
C ASP A 103 -2.81 3.64 2.19
N GLY A 104 -1.65 3.11 2.59
CA GLY A 104 -0.70 3.80 3.43
C GLY A 104 0.52 2.95 3.76
N ARG A 105 1.66 3.59 4.02
CA ARG A 105 2.98 2.97 4.13
C ARG A 105 3.84 3.72 5.15
N GLY A 106 4.80 3.02 5.76
CA GLY A 106 5.88 3.65 6.52
C GLY A 106 6.72 4.54 5.59
N ALA A 107 6.89 5.80 5.96
CA ALA A 107 7.68 6.76 5.21
C ALA A 107 9.14 6.78 5.71
N PRO A 108 10.13 7.01 4.83
CA PRO A 108 11.51 7.24 5.22
C PRO A 108 11.62 8.21 6.40
N GLY A 109 12.45 7.86 7.38
CA GLY A 109 12.52 8.58 8.66
C GLY A 109 11.54 8.08 9.73
N GLY A 110 10.76 7.03 9.44
CA GLY A 110 9.93 6.32 10.42
C GLY A 110 8.58 6.97 10.70
N ARG A 111 8.07 7.79 9.80
CA ARG A 111 6.68 8.30 9.87
C ARG A 111 5.73 7.29 9.25
N PHE A 112 4.43 7.50 9.41
CA PHE A 112 3.41 6.71 8.72
C PHE A 112 2.51 7.65 7.92
N ILE A 113 2.34 7.38 6.62
CA ILE A 113 1.42 8.16 5.78
C ILE A 113 0.29 7.24 5.33
N ALA A 114 -0.96 7.67 5.50
CA ALA A 114 -2.14 6.94 5.07
C ALA A 114 -3.12 7.85 4.34
N GLY A 115 -3.57 7.40 3.17
CA GLY A 115 -4.57 8.02 2.34
C GLY A 115 -5.97 7.60 2.73
N THR A 116 -6.95 8.47 2.51
CA THR A 116 -8.36 8.15 2.70
C THR A 116 -9.12 8.06 1.38
N ARG A 117 -10.33 7.52 1.44
CA ARG A 117 -11.31 7.63 0.35
C ARG A 117 -12.71 7.78 0.91
N ASN A 118 -13.55 8.55 0.22
CA ASN A 118 -14.99 8.54 0.49
C ASN A 118 -15.65 7.35 -0.23
N GLY A 119 -16.27 6.46 0.54
CA GLY A 119 -17.07 5.35 0.04
C GLY A 119 -18.27 5.74 -0.84
N ALA A 120 -18.74 7.00 -0.78
CA ALA A 120 -19.77 7.51 -1.70
C ALA A 120 -19.27 7.67 -3.14
N LYS A 121 -17.94 7.70 -3.35
CA LYS A 121 -17.30 7.92 -4.65
C LYS A 121 -17.69 9.28 -5.27
N GLU A 122 -17.73 10.33 -4.46
CA GLU A 122 -18.09 11.69 -4.87
C GLU A 122 -16.91 12.64 -4.69
N GLY A 123 -16.42 13.23 -5.79
CA GLY A 123 -15.36 14.26 -5.79
C GLY A 123 -14.02 13.84 -5.17
N ASP A 124 -13.08 14.78 -5.13
CA ASP A 124 -11.73 14.57 -4.62
C ASP A 124 -11.68 14.78 -3.10
N GLN A 125 -12.40 13.93 -2.37
CA GLN A 125 -12.56 14.04 -0.91
C GLN A 125 -11.59 13.16 -0.12
N GLY A 126 -10.89 12.24 -0.79
CA GLY A 126 -9.79 11.49 -0.18
C GLY A 126 -8.60 12.41 0.09
N GLN A 127 -7.86 12.14 1.17
CA GLN A 127 -6.74 12.95 1.59
C GLN A 127 -5.68 12.09 2.31
N PHE A 128 -4.40 12.36 2.03
CA PHE A 128 -3.30 11.76 2.79
C PHE A 128 -3.11 12.42 4.15
N HIS A 129 -2.78 11.62 5.15
CA HIS A 129 -2.48 12.04 6.51
C HIS A 129 -1.13 11.48 6.92
N GLN A 130 -0.24 12.32 7.43
CA GLN A 130 1.06 11.93 7.96
C GLN A 130 1.04 11.93 9.48
N LEU A 131 1.27 10.75 10.07
CA LEU A 131 1.58 10.58 11.48
C LEU A 131 3.08 10.85 11.70
N HIS A 132 3.35 11.93 12.41
CA HIS A 132 4.68 12.36 12.79
C HIS A 132 5.24 11.58 13.97
N LEU A 133 6.55 11.71 14.19
CA LEU A 133 7.26 10.96 15.23
C LEU A 133 6.79 11.28 16.66
N ASP A 134 6.27 12.48 16.88
CA ASP A 134 5.72 12.95 18.15
C ASP A 134 4.24 12.55 18.37
N GLY A 135 3.66 11.79 17.45
CA GLY A 135 2.27 11.34 17.49
C GLY A 135 1.28 12.33 16.90
N THR A 136 1.71 13.51 16.45
CA THR A 136 0.82 14.46 15.76
C THR A 136 0.45 13.97 14.37
N ILE A 137 -0.76 14.30 13.91
CA ILE A 137 -1.21 14.00 12.55
C ILE A 137 -1.40 15.28 11.76
N GLU A 138 -0.78 15.33 10.59
CA GLU A 138 -0.92 16.39 9.61
C GLU A 138 -1.72 15.88 8.42
N ALA A 139 -2.80 16.59 8.06
CA ALA A 139 -3.51 16.35 6.82
C ALA A 139 -2.77 17.04 5.66
N LEU A 140 -2.36 16.26 4.67
CA LEU A 140 -1.61 16.73 3.51
C LEU A 140 -2.60 17.23 2.45
N PRO A 141 -2.39 18.37 1.78
CA PRO A 141 -3.28 18.90 0.74
C PRO A 141 -3.12 18.13 -0.59
N MET A 142 -3.07 16.80 -0.49
CA MET A 142 -2.99 15.83 -1.58
C MET A 142 -4.37 15.16 -1.69
N PHE A 143 -5.26 15.79 -2.44
CA PHE A 143 -6.64 15.35 -2.58
C PHE A 143 -6.80 14.38 -3.74
N ALA A 144 -7.61 13.35 -3.55
CA ALA A 144 -7.84 12.30 -4.55
C ALA A 144 -9.27 11.79 -4.50
N TRP A 145 -9.75 11.20 -5.59
CA TRP A 145 -10.98 10.43 -5.55
C TRP A 145 -10.82 9.18 -4.69
N THR A 146 -9.64 8.56 -4.77
CA THR A 146 -9.17 7.51 -3.87
C THR A 146 -7.66 7.60 -3.77
N CYS A 147 -7.15 7.87 -2.57
CA CYS A 147 -5.73 7.89 -2.30
C CYS A 147 -5.16 6.46 -2.36
N ASN A 148 -4.18 6.26 -3.24
CA ASN A 148 -3.58 4.98 -3.52
C ASN A 148 -2.10 5.10 -3.90
N GLY A 149 -1.46 3.96 -4.13
CA GLY A 149 -0.15 3.87 -4.77
C GLY A 149 0.98 4.51 -3.97
N LEU A 150 0.88 4.61 -2.64
CA LEU A 150 1.87 5.32 -1.85
C LEU A 150 3.20 4.55 -1.79
N ALA A 151 4.26 5.17 -2.31
CA ALA A 151 5.61 4.62 -2.27
C ALA A 151 6.68 5.71 -2.16
N PHE A 152 7.93 5.30 -1.92
CA PHE A 152 9.07 6.21 -1.77
C PHE A 152 10.24 5.73 -2.61
N SER A 153 11.06 6.66 -3.13
CA SER A 153 12.28 6.30 -3.83
C SER A 153 13.30 5.61 -2.91
N PRO A 154 14.24 4.80 -3.44
CA PRO A 154 15.23 4.09 -2.63
C PRO A 154 16.09 5.01 -1.74
N ASP A 155 16.36 6.23 -2.22
CA ASP A 155 17.11 7.26 -1.50
C ASP A 155 16.25 8.08 -0.53
N GLY A 156 14.94 7.83 -0.47
CA GLY A 156 13.98 8.53 0.37
C GLY A 156 13.71 9.99 -0.02
N GLN A 157 14.17 10.45 -1.19
CA GLN A 157 14.02 11.83 -1.65
C GLN A 157 12.73 12.11 -2.40
N TRP A 158 11.97 11.08 -2.77
CA TRP A 158 10.71 11.21 -3.49
C TRP A 158 9.61 10.41 -2.80
N LEU A 159 8.44 11.05 -2.68
CA LEU A 159 7.16 10.42 -2.36
C LEU A 159 6.37 10.31 -3.66
N TYR A 160 5.83 9.12 -3.93
CA TYR A 160 4.93 8.83 -5.06
C TYR A 160 3.55 8.46 -4.53
N TRP A 161 2.51 8.85 -5.26
CA TRP A 161 1.14 8.42 -4.98
C TRP A 161 0.29 8.45 -6.24
N ALA A 162 -0.77 7.64 -6.26
CA ALA A 162 -1.71 7.55 -7.36
C ALA A 162 -3.09 8.07 -6.96
N ASP A 163 -3.71 8.82 -7.86
CA ASP A 163 -5.15 9.06 -7.82
C ASP A 163 -5.84 8.12 -8.82
N THR A 164 -6.59 7.16 -8.29
CA THR A 164 -7.35 6.20 -9.09
C THR A 164 -8.38 6.87 -10.01
N GLY A 165 -8.89 8.07 -9.66
CA GLY A 165 -9.88 8.79 -10.45
C GLY A 165 -9.32 9.41 -11.72
N SER A 166 -8.22 10.16 -11.59
CA SER A 166 -7.55 10.79 -12.72
C SER A 166 -6.63 9.85 -13.50
N SER A 167 -6.38 8.63 -13.01
CA SER A 167 -5.42 7.67 -13.59
C SER A 167 -4.03 8.26 -13.73
N LYS A 168 -3.60 9.02 -12.72
CA LYS A 168 -2.30 9.70 -12.70
C LYS A 168 -1.51 9.29 -11.47
N VAL A 169 -0.20 9.19 -11.67
CA VAL A 169 0.78 9.04 -10.60
C VAL A 169 1.47 10.39 -10.42
N PHE A 170 1.48 10.89 -9.20
CA PHE A 170 2.14 12.12 -8.81
C PHE A 170 3.38 11.83 -7.98
N LYS A 171 4.27 12.81 -7.91
CA LYS A 171 5.43 12.79 -7.01
C LYS A 171 5.67 14.13 -6.35
N HIS A 172 6.33 14.08 -5.20
CA HIS A 172 6.81 15.23 -4.44
C HIS A 172 8.25 14.95 -4.01
N SER A 173 9.10 15.97 -3.94
CA SER A 173 10.32 15.84 -3.15
C SER A 173 9.95 15.54 -1.70
N PHE A 174 10.73 14.74 -0.99
CA PHE A 174 10.47 14.34 0.39
C PHE A 174 11.76 14.43 1.20
N ASP A 175 11.69 15.08 2.35
CA ASP A 175 12.79 15.14 3.32
C ASP A 175 12.52 14.13 4.43
N ALA A 176 13.20 12.98 4.40
CA ALA A 176 13.04 11.92 5.39
C ALA A 176 13.31 12.39 6.84
N SER A 177 14.16 13.41 7.03
CA SER A 177 14.49 13.89 8.38
C SER A 177 13.33 14.67 9.00
N THR A 178 12.67 15.52 8.21
CA THR A 178 11.61 16.42 8.67
C THR A 178 10.20 15.92 8.36
N GLY A 179 10.04 15.05 7.38
CA GLY A 179 8.74 14.65 6.82
C GLY A 179 8.12 15.70 5.92
N GLN A 180 8.86 16.76 5.55
CA GLN A 180 8.39 17.79 4.64
C GLN A 180 8.39 17.28 3.20
N TYR A 181 7.46 17.80 2.40
CA TYR A 181 7.30 17.48 0.99
C TYR A 181 7.24 18.75 0.15
N GLY A 182 7.67 18.64 -1.11
CA GLY A 182 7.67 19.75 -2.07
C GLY A 182 6.36 19.87 -2.86
N GLU A 183 6.39 20.72 -3.88
CA GLU A 183 5.27 20.88 -4.81
C GLU A 183 4.94 19.58 -5.55
N GLN A 184 3.65 19.41 -5.87
CA GLN A 184 3.16 18.27 -6.64
C GLN A 184 3.65 18.33 -8.08
N GLN A 185 4.18 17.20 -8.56
CA GLN A 185 4.59 17.01 -9.95
C GLN A 185 3.89 15.79 -10.53
N LEU A 186 3.49 15.86 -11.80
CA LEU A 186 3.08 14.65 -12.52
C LEU A 186 4.30 13.74 -12.69
N HIS A 187 4.19 12.50 -12.24
CA HIS A 187 5.20 11.49 -12.48
C HIS A 187 4.88 10.69 -13.74
N CYS A 188 3.64 10.22 -13.89
CA CYS A 188 3.19 9.45 -15.04
C CYS A 188 1.69 9.64 -15.27
N ASP A 189 1.28 9.73 -16.54
CA ASP A 189 -0.12 9.73 -16.96
C ASP A 189 -0.47 8.35 -17.50
N LEU A 190 -1.41 7.66 -16.83
CA LEU A 190 -1.82 6.30 -17.17
C LEU A 190 -3.22 6.26 -17.80
N THR A 191 -3.76 7.40 -18.26
CA THR A 191 -5.11 7.49 -18.84
C THR A 191 -5.32 6.63 -20.09
N ASP A 192 -4.26 6.38 -20.86
CA ASP A 192 -4.30 5.53 -22.06
C ASP A 192 -4.07 4.03 -21.77
N TYR A 193 -3.88 3.65 -20.50
CA TYR A 193 -3.65 2.28 -20.07
C TYR A 193 -4.94 1.64 -19.56
N ASN A 194 -5.08 0.33 -19.74
CA ASN A 194 -6.26 -0.39 -19.27
C ASN A 194 -6.29 -0.46 -17.74
N GLY A 195 -7.47 -0.25 -17.14
CA GLY A 195 -7.65 -0.19 -15.70
C GLY A 195 -7.32 1.16 -15.09
N ARG A 196 -7.09 1.19 -13.77
CA ARG A 196 -6.78 2.41 -13.01
C ARG A 196 -5.68 2.11 -11.99
N PRO A 197 -4.76 3.04 -11.72
CA PRO A 197 -3.71 2.81 -10.74
C PRO A 197 -4.31 2.64 -9.34
N ASP A 198 -3.86 1.60 -8.66
CA ASP A 198 -4.26 1.22 -7.31
C ASP A 198 -3.00 1.26 -6.40
N GLY A 199 -2.74 0.23 -5.59
CA GLY A 199 -1.55 0.14 -4.76
C GLY A 199 -0.25 -0.12 -5.54
N ALA A 200 0.88 0.34 -4.95
CA ALA A 200 2.19 0.32 -5.58
C ALA A 200 3.36 0.02 -4.64
N SER A 201 4.50 -0.33 -5.22
CA SER A 201 5.79 -0.47 -4.54
C SER A 201 6.94 -0.03 -5.43
N VAL A 202 8.13 0.18 -4.85
CA VAL A 202 9.34 0.61 -5.57
C VAL A 202 10.44 -0.43 -5.42
N ASP A 203 11.16 -0.71 -6.51
CA ASP A 203 12.35 -1.58 -6.51
C ASP A 203 13.65 -0.79 -6.23
N VAL A 204 14.77 -1.49 -6.02
CA VAL A 204 16.06 -0.86 -5.71
C VAL A 204 16.61 0.04 -6.82
N ASP A 205 16.17 -0.15 -8.07
CA ASP A 205 16.54 0.68 -9.20
C ASP A 205 15.68 1.96 -9.28
N GLY A 206 14.71 2.10 -8.37
CA GLY A 206 13.81 3.24 -8.27
C GLY A 206 12.62 3.16 -9.21
N ASN A 207 12.35 1.99 -9.82
CA ASN A 207 11.16 1.83 -10.64
C ASN A 207 9.94 1.68 -9.74
N TYR A 208 8.87 2.41 -10.09
CA TYR A 208 7.58 2.36 -9.44
C TYR A 208 6.69 1.33 -10.15
N TRP A 209 6.24 0.33 -9.40
CA TRP A 209 5.38 -0.75 -9.88
C TRP A 209 3.99 -0.55 -9.31
N VAL A 210 2.99 -0.38 -10.18
CA VAL A 210 1.60 -0.10 -9.77
C VAL A 210 0.65 -1.12 -10.35
N ALA A 211 -0.20 -1.69 -9.50
CA ALA A 211 -1.29 -2.54 -9.94
C ALA A 211 -2.36 -1.71 -10.65
N MET A 212 -2.87 -2.23 -11.76
CA MET A 212 -3.94 -1.59 -12.53
C MET A 212 -5.26 -2.30 -12.25
N TYR A 213 -6.04 -1.77 -11.30
CA TYR A 213 -7.36 -2.29 -10.95
C TYR A 213 -8.29 -2.30 -12.16
N ALA A 214 -9.00 -3.42 -12.38
CA ALA A 214 -9.78 -3.72 -13.59
C ALA A 214 -8.95 -3.71 -14.90
N GLY A 215 -7.62 -3.67 -14.78
CA GLY A 215 -6.66 -3.59 -15.88
C GLY A 215 -5.95 -4.90 -16.18
N GLN A 216 -6.08 -5.92 -15.30
CA GLN A 216 -5.39 -7.21 -15.40
C GLN A 216 -3.87 -7.08 -15.59
N SER A 217 -3.25 -6.03 -15.03
CA SER A 217 -1.84 -5.74 -15.28
C SER A 217 -1.18 -4.98 -14.13
N ILE A 218 0.15 -4.96 -14.19
CA ILE A 218 1.02 -4.06 -13.45
C ILE A 218 1.74 -3.18 -14.46
N VAL A 219 1.87 -1.89 -14.15
CA VAL A 219 2.70 -0.97 -14.93
C VAL A 219 3.99 -0.70 -14.16
N LYS A 220 5.14 -0.92 -14.81
CA LYS A 220 6.47 -0.58 -14.30
C LYS A 220 6.90 0.76 -14.89
N ILE A 221 7.16 1.74 -14.03
CA ILE A 221 7.48 3.12 -14.39
C ILE A 221 8.89 3.44 -13.91
N ALA A 222 9.74 3.99 -14.77
CA ALA A 222 11.10 4.38 -14.43
C ALA A 222 11.12 5.65 -13.54
N PRO A 223 12.23 5.96 -12.84
CA PRO A 223 12.35 7.17 -12.02
C PRO A 223 12.06 8.48 -12.76
N ASN A 224 12.28 8.51 -14.08
CA ASN A 224 11.99 9.67 -14.93
C ASN A 224 10.51 9.81 -15.33
N GLY A 225 9.65 8.83 -15.01
CA GLY A 225 8.22 8.81 -15.35
C GLY A 225 7.85 8.01 -16.60
N GLU A 226 8.83 7.45 -17.31
CA GLU A 226 8.59 6.64 -18.50
C GLU A 226 8.06 5.25 -18.13
N VAL A 227 7.01 4.79 -18.80
CA VAL A 227 6.53 3.41 -18.68
C VAL A 227 7.53 2.48 -19.36
N LEU A 228 8.16 1.61 -18.58
CA LEU A 228 9.12 0.61 -19.06
C LEU A 228 8.42 -0.66 -19.56
N GLU A 229 7.38 -1.08 -18.84
CA GLU A 229 6.73 -2.37 -19.08
C GLU A 229 5.29 -2.37 -18.57
N VAL A 230 4.43 -3.11 -19.28
CA VAL A 230 3.11 -3.50 -18.82
C VAL A 230 3.12 -5.02 -18.71
N ILE A 231 2.82 -5.53 -17.52
CA ILE A 231 2.98 -6.94 -17.17
C ILE A 231 1.60 -7.51 -16.85
N ASP A 232 1.19 -8.53 -17.60
CA ASP A 232 -0.10 -9.18 -17.41
C ASP A 232 -0.18 -9.91 -16.06
N VAL A 233 -1.31 -9.77 -15.38
CA VAL A 233 -1.61 -10.44 -14.10
C VAL A 233 -2.88 -11.28 -14.26
N PRO A 234 -2.88 -12.57 -13.87
CA PRO A 234 -4.04 -13.44 -14.00
C PRO A 234 -5.09 -13.19 -12.90
N SER A 235 -5.58 -11.94 -12.80
CA SER A 235 -6.73 -11.55 -11.99
C SER A 235 -7.42 -10.33 -12.59
N GLU A 236 -8.76 -10.30 -12.58
CA GLU A 236 -9.55 -9.17 -13.11
C GLU A 236 -9.19 -7.84 -12.44
N ASN A 237 -9.04 -7.86 -11.11
CA ASN A 237 -8.90 -6.67 -10.27
C ASN A 237 -7.64 -6.71 -9.39
N PRO A 238 -6.42 -6.63 -9.95
CA PRO A 238 -5.21 -6.54 -9.12
C PRO A 238 -5.24 -5.21 -8.35
N THR A 239 -4.91 -5.26 -7.07
CA THR A 239 -5.07 -4.13 -6.13
C THR A 239 -3.74 -3.54 -5.70
N MET A 240 -2.72 -4.36 -5.43
CA MET A 240 -1.41 -3.83 -5.01
C MET A 240 -0.30 -4.84 -5.27
N VAL A 241 0.92 -4.33 -5.40
CA VAL A 241 2.15 -5.13 -5.48
C VAL A 241 3.03 -4.93 -4.25
N GLY A 242 3.75 -5.98 -3.85
CA GLY A 242 4.69 -5.94 -2.73
C GLY A 242 5.90 -6.84 -2.98
N PHE A 243 7.08 -6.39 -2.60
CA PHE A 243 8.32 -7.17 -2.71
C PHE A 243 8.69 -7.81 -1.37
N GLY A 244 9.32 -8.98 -1.42
CA GLY A 244 9.64 -9.76 -0.22
C GLY A 244 10.38 -11.06 -0.49
N GLY A 245 10.29 -11.98 0.46
CA GLY A 245 10.98 -13.26 0.41
C GLY A 245 12.50 -13.12 0.57
N GLU A 246 13.22 -14.16 0.13
CA GLU A 246 14.68 -14.18 0.16
C GLU A 246 15.24 -13.06 -0.73
N GLU A 247 16.22 -12.32 -0.21
CA GLU A 247 16.83 -11.15 -0.87
C GLU A 247 15.85 -10.05 -1.34
N MET A 248 14.58 -10.05 -0.88
CA MET A 248 13.52 -9.16 -1.35
C MET A 248 13.18 -9.32 -2.85
N ARG A 249 13.35 -10.51 -3.42
CA ARG A 249 13.24 -10.74 -4.86
C ARG A 249 11.92 -11.31 -5.36
N ASP A 250 11.03 -11.68 -4.46
CA ASP A 250 9.70 -12.17 -4.80
C ASP A 250 8.71 -11.00 -4.88
N LEU A 251 7.80 -11.07 -5.85
CA LEU A 251 6.71 -10.11 -6.04
C LEU A 251 5.38 -10.78 -5.70
N ILE A 252 4.67 -10.26 -4.71
CA ILE A 252 3.26 -10.59 -4.47
C ILE A 252 2.37 -9.54 -5.14
N VAL A 253 1.25 -10.01 -5.68
CA VAL A 253 0.15 -9.18 -6.17
C VAL A 253 -1.11 -9.58 -5.41
N THR A 254 -1.75 -8.64 -4.73
CA THR A 254 -3.10 -8.83 -4.17
C THR A 254 -4.16 -8.49 -5.21
N SER A 255 -5.36 -9.03 -5.04
CA SER A 255 -6.52 -8.66 -5.86
C SER A 255 -7.83 -8.58 -5.07
N ALA A 256 -8.82 -7.95 -5.67
CA ALA A 256 -10.19 -7.87 -5.19
C ALA A 256 -11.11 -8.85 -5.92
N GLU A 257 -12.31 -9.05 -5.37
CA GLU A 257 -13.40 -9.75 -6.05
C GLU A 257 -13.67 -9.10 -7.43
N GLY A 258 -13.75 -9.97 -8.43
CA GLY A 258 -14.12 -9.65 -9.81
C GLY A 258 -15.54 -10.12 -10.14
N SER A 259 -15.84 -10.16 -11.43
CA SER A 259 -17.18 -10.52 -11.92
C SER A 259 -17.51 -12.00 -11.66
N ASN A 260 -16.50 -12.88 -11.76
CA ASN A 260 -16.65 -14.33 -11.66
C ASN A 260 -15.59 -15.00 -10.76
N GLU A 261 -14.79 -14.23 -10.02
CA GLU A 261 -13.76 -14.76 -9.13
C GLU A 261 -13.63 -13.92 -7.85
N LYS A 262 -13.27 -14.56 -6.73
CA LYS A 262 -12.83 -13.85 -5.53
C LYS A 262 -11.41 -13.32 -5.70
N GLY A 263 -11.07 -12.30 -4.91
CA GLY A 263 -9.71 -11.80 -4.80
C GLY A 263 -8.76 -12.88 -4.25
N LYS A 264 -7.50 -12.81 -4.66
CA LYS A 264 -6.47 -13.81 -4.38
C LYS A 264 -5.12 -13.13 -4.22
N LEU A 265 -4.15 -13.86 -3.68
CA LEU A 265 -2.74 -13.46 -3.71
C LEU A 265 -2.01 -14.30 -4.75
N LEU A 266 -1.30 -13.62 -5.64
CA LEU A 266 -0.43 -14.21 -6.64
C LEU A 266 1.02 -13.92 -6.28
N ILE A 267 1.93 -14.83 -6.61
CA ILE A 267 3.37 -14.65 -6.42
C ILE A 267 4.13 -14.94 -7.71
N ALA A 268 5.12 -14.10 -8.02
CA ALA A 268 6.15 -14.36 -9.00
C ALA A 268 7.51 -14.32 -8.30
N LYS A 269 8.36 -15.33 -8.55
CA LYS A 269 9.64 -15.51 -7.88
C LYS A 269 10.77 -14.85 -8.66
N ASN A 270 11.78 -14.33 -7.96
CA ASN A 270 13.01 -13.78 -8.54
C ASN A 270 12.77 -12.72 -9.64
N VAL A 271 11.88 -11.76 -9.38
CA VAL A 271 11.43 -10.74 -10.34
C VAL A 271 12.39 -9.56 -10.38
N ALA A 272 12.49 -8.84 -9.27
CA ALA A 272 13.35 -7.68 -9.07
C ALA A 272 13.61 -7.54 -7.58
N GLN A 273 14.71 -6.90 -7.20
CA GLN A 273 15.00 -6.67 -5.79
C GLN A 273 14.20 -5.47 -5.28
N GLY A 274 13.32 -5.70 -4.30
CA GLY A 274 12.60 -4.66 -3.59
C GLY A 274 13.38 -4.06 -2.42
N LEU A 275 12.72 -3.13 -1.74
CA LEU A 275 13.22 -2.47 -0.54
C LEU A 275 12.59 -3.08 0.71
N LYS A 276 13.37 -3.22 1.78
CA LYS A 276 12.81 -3.53 3.10
C LYS A 276 11.84 -2.43 3.51
N GLU A 277 10.70 -2.82 4.08
CA GLU A 277 9.75 -1.86 4.66
C GLU A 277 10.42 -1.03 5.76
N GLU A 278 10.22 0.29 5.70
CA GLU A 278 10.67 1.20 6.76
C GLU A 278 9.83 0.97 8.02
N LEU A 279 10.52 0.86 9.16
CA LEU A 279 9.84 0.75 10.45
C LEU A 279 9.37 2.14 10.89
N VAL A 280 8.09 2.24 11.21
CA VAL A 280 7.52 3.41 11.87
C VAL A 280 8.13 3.53 13.27
N LYS A 281 8.49 4.76 13.65
CA LYS A 281 9.22 5.13 14.88
C LYS A 281 8.43 6.13 15.72
N VAL A 282 7.13 6.25 15.50
CA VAL A 282 6.25 7.10 16.31
C VAL A 282 6.37 6.75 17.79
N VAL A 283 6.50 7.78 18.62
CA VAL A 283 6.53 7.66 20.07
C VAL A 283 5.10 7.41 20.55
N ILE A 284 4.90 6.27 21.20
CA ILE A 284 3.63 5.90 21.84
C ILE A 284 3.71 6.38 23.28
N SER A 285 2.91 7.38 23.64
CA SER A 285 2.79 7.89 25.02
C SER A 285 1.75 7.12 25.82
#